data_AF-A0AAW8AQH9-F1
#
_entry.id   AF-A0AAW8AQH9-F1
#
_cell.length_a   1.000
_cell.length_b   1.000
_cell.length_c   1.000
_cell.angle_alpha   90.00
_cell.angle_beta   90.00
_cell.angle_gamma   90.00
#
_symmetry.space_group_name_H-M   'P 1'
#
loop_
_entity.id
_entity.type
_entity.pdbx_description
1 polymer ?
#
loop_
_entity_poly.entity_id
_entity_poly.type
_entity_poly.pdbx_seq_one_letter_code
_entity_poly.pdbx_strand_id
1 'polypeptide(L)'
;AIMGIYIVLGMVFESLSMMLLTVPVFYPVVASLGYDLVWFGIVVVVVTEISLITPPVGMNVFVLSAVLRDIKTGTIFKGVTPFWM
;
A
#
# COMPACT_ATOMS: atom_id res chain seq x y z
N ALA A 1 -7.47 10.18 -16.82
CA ALA A 1 -8.71 9.99 -16.04
C ALA A 1 -8.60 8.82 -15.07
N ILE A 2 -8.39 7.59 -15.55
CA ILE A 2 -8.33 6.35 -14.73
C ILE A 2 -7.28 6.41 -13.61
N MET A 3 -6.06 6.88 -13.89
CA MET A 3 -5.01 7.02 -12.87
C MET A 3 -5.36 8.01 -11.75
N GLY A 4 -6.13 9.06 -12.06
CA GLY A 4 -6.60 10.01 -11.04
C GLY A 4 -7.65 9.39 -10.11
N ILE A 5 -8.48 8.49 -10.63
CA ILE A 5 -9.49 7.76 -9.85
C ILE A 5 -8.81 6.78 -8.88
N TYR A 6 -7.76 6.08 -9.31
CA TYR A 6 -6.97 5.19 -8.44
C TYR A 6 -6.21 5.94 -7.34
N ILE A 7 -5.71 7.15 -7.62
CA ILE A 7 -5.05 8.00 -6.62
C ILE A 7 -6.06 8.50 -5.58
N VAL A 8 -7.29 8.85 -5.99
CA VAL A 8 -8.33 9.33 -5.07
C VAL A 8 -8.94 8.21 -4.23
N LEU A 9 -9.22 7.04 -4.82
CA LEU A 9 -9.72 5.88 -4.09
C LEU A 9 -8.63 5.28 -3.18
N GLY A 10 -7.38 5.28 -3.63
CA GLY A 10 -6.24 4.82 -2.85
C GLY A 10 -6.09 5.59 -1.54
N MET A 11 -6.47 6.88 -1.48
CA MET A 11 -6.45 7.72 -0.27
C MET A 11 -7.36 7.22 0.87
N VAL A 12 -8.23 6.23 0.63
CA VAL A 12 -9.33 5.85 1.54
C VAL A 12 -9.19 4.43 2.11
N PHE A 13 -8.44 3.52 1.47
CA PHE A 13 -8.50 2.09 1.83
C PHE A 13 -7.32 1.58 2.65
N GLU A 14 -7.65 0.93 3.77
CA GLU A 14 -6.76 0.19 4.68
C GLU A 14 -6.26 -1.14 4.06
N SER A 15 -5.08 -1.61 4.50
CA SER A 15 -4.39 -2.83 4.00
C SER A 15 -5.28 -4.07 3.85
N LEU A 16 -6.14 -4.33 4.84
CA LEU A 16 -7.09 -5.46 4.80
C LEU A 16 -8.10 -5.35 3.66
N SER A 17 -8.60 -4.15 3.40
CA SER A 17 -9.57 -3.91 2.31
C SER A 17 -8.94 -4.14 0.94
N MET A 18 -7.67 -3.74 0.78
CA MET A 18 -6.92 -4.00 -0.44
C MET A 18 -6.77 -5.51 -0.68
N MET A 19 -6.32 -6.27 0.32
CA MET A 19 -6.13 -7.72 0.19
C MET A 19 -7.44 -8.45 -0.12
N LEU A 20 -8.54 -8.11 0.56
CA LEU A 20 -9.84 -8.74 0.34
C LEU A 20 -10.39 -8.49 -1.07
N LEU A 21 -10.06 -7.35 -1.68
CA LEU A 21 -10.46 -7.02 -3.05
C LEU A 21 -9.55 -7.66 -4.10
N THR A 22 -8.23 -7.65 -3.88
CA THR A 22 -7.26 -8.06 -4.92
C THR A 22 -6.95 -9.55 -4.89
N VAL A 23 -6.86 -10.17 -3.71
CA VAL A 23 -6.47 -11.58 -3.59
C VAL A 23 -7.43 -12.51 -4.35
N PRO A 24 -8.77 -12.42 -4.22
CA PRO A 24 -9.68 -13.31 -4.93
C PRO A 24 -9.61 -13.17 -6.46
N VAL A 25 -9.25 -11.99 -6.95
CA VAL A 25 -9.13 -11.70 -8.38
C VAL A 25 -7.85 -12.30 -8.96
N PHE A 26 -6.72 -12.15 -8.26
CA PHE A 26 -5.42 -12.61 -8.76
C PHE A 26 -5.10 -14.06 -8.39
N TYR A 27 -5.70 -14.60 -7.33
CA TYR A 27 -5.54 -16.00 -6.91
C TYR A 27 -5.72 -17.02 -8.05
N PRO A 28 -6.84 -17.02 -8.81
CA PRO A 28 -7.02 -18.01 -9.88
C PRO A 28 -6.01 -17.85 -11.02
N VAL A 29 -5.56 -16.62 -11.29
CA VAL A 29 -4.55 -16.33 -12.31
C VAL A 29 -3.20 -16.92 -11.89
N VAL A 30 -2.77 -16.65 -10.66
CA VAL A 30 -1.50 -17.14 -10.11
C VAL A 30 -1.50 -18.68 -10.01
N ALA A 31 -2.62 -19.26 -9.56
CA ALA A 31 -2.79 -20.71 -9.52
C ALA A 31 -2.73 -21.34 -10.92
N SER A 32 -3.34 -20.71 -11.93
CA SER A 32 -3.31 -21.22 -13.31
C SER A 32 -1.93 -21.15 -13.96
N LEU A 33 -1.08 -20.24 -13.50
CA LEU A 33 0.32 -20.11 -13.91
C LEU A 33 1.25 -21.10 -13.19
N GLY A 34 0.74 -21.87 -12.22
CA GLY A 34 1.50 -22.87 -11.47
C GLY A 34 2.44 -22.28 -10.39
N TYR A 35 2.22 -21.04 -9.98
CA TYR A 35 3.01 -20.43 -8.90
C TYR A 35 2.54 -20.88 -7.51
N ASP A 36 3.47 -20.86 -6.54
CA ASP A 36 3.18 -21.12 -5.14
C ASP A 36 2.37 -19.97 -4.52
N LEU A 37 1.21 -20.32 -3.96
CA LEU A 37 0.26 -19.38 -3.40
C LEU A 37 0.71 -18.79 -2.04
N VAL A 38 1.58 -19.48 -1.30
CA VAL A 38 2.21 -18.96 -0.08
C VAL A 38 3.12 -17.81 -0.45
N TRP A 39 3.96 -17.98 -1.49
CA TRP A 39 4.82 -16.91 -1.99
C TRP A 39 4.03 -15.73 -2.55
N PHE A 40 2.94 -15.99 -3.26
CA PHE A 40 2.00 -14.94 -3.67
C PHE A 40 1.47 -14.16 -2.47
N GLY A 41 1.04 -14.84 -1.41
CA GLY A 41 0.59 -14.19 -0.18
C GLY A 41 1.69 -13.33 0.46
N ILE A 42 2.92 -13.83 0.56
CA ILE A 42 4.07 -13.08 1.08
C ILE A 42 4.29 -11.79 0.29
N VAL A 43 4.32 -11.89 -1.05
CA VAL A 43 4.52 -10.72 -1.93
C VAL A 43 3.38 -9.71 -1.77
N VAL A 44 2.14 -10.17 -1.71
CA VAL A 44 0.96 -9.31 -1.50
C VAL A 44 1.07 -8.56 -0.18
N VAL A 45 1.45 -9.24 0.92
CA VAL A 45 1.62 -8.60 2.24
C VAL A 45 2.74 -7.56 2.18
N VAL A 46 3.91 -7.91 1.66
CA VAL A 46 5.06 -6.99 1.57
C VAL A 46 4.72 -5.73 0.76
N VAL A 47 4.09 -5.89 -0.40
CA VAL A 47 3.68 -4.75 -1.25
C VAL A 47 2.63 -3.90 -0.56
N THR A 48 1.70 -4.53 0.18
CA THR A 48 0.67 -3.82 0.94
C THR A 48 1.30 -2.97 2.04
N GLU A 49 2.27 -3.51 2.81
CA GLU A 49 2.98 -2.75 3.85
C GLU A 49 3.78 -1.57 3.27
N ILE A 50 4.44 -1.76 2.13
CA ILE A 50 5.14 -0.68 1.42
C ILE A 50 4.15 0.42 0.98
N SER A 51 2.96 0.05 0.52
CA SER A 51 1.94 1.01 0.08
C SER A 51 1.47 1.94 1.22
N LEU A 52 1.47 1.46 2.47
CA LEU A 52 1.06 2.22 3.65
C LEU A 52 2.07 3.32 4.06
N ILE A 53 3.29 3.29 3.53
CA ILE A 53 4.33 4.30 3.82
C ILE A 53 4.76 5.10 2.57
N THR A 54 4.27 4.73 1.39
CA THR A 54 4.58 5.38 0.11
C THR A 54 3.66 6.59 -0.14
N PRO A 55 4.19 7.76 -0.57
CA PRO A 55 3.36 8.90 -0.98
C PRO A 55 2.51 8.54 -2.22
N PRO A 56 1.25 9.01 -2.38
CA PRO A 56 0.63 10.17 -1.76
C PRO A 56 -0.37 9.87 -0.62
N VAL A 57 -0.66 8.60 -0.33
CA VAL A 57 -1.66 8.20 0.68
C VAL A 57 -1.01 7.84 2.00
N GLY A 58 0.17 7.20 1.95
CA GLY A 58 0.87 6.55 3.06
C GLY A 58 0.16 6.68 4.41
N MET A 59 -0.88 5.87 4.64
CA MET A 59 -1.83 6.08 5.73
C MET A 59 -1.12 6.20 7.09
N ASN A 60 -0.07 5.41 7.30
CA ASN A 60 0.77 5.45 8.49
C ASN A 60 1.50 6.81 8.64
N VAL A 61 1.99 7.37 7.52
CA VAL A 61 2.65 8.69 7.47
C VAL A 61 1.64 9.82 7.71
N PHE A 62 0.42 9.72 7.18
CA PHE A 62 -0.63 10.72 7.39
C PHE A 62 -1.12 10.75 8.84
N VAL A 63 -1.38 9.57 9.42
CA VAL A 63 -1.73 9.45 10.85
C VAL A 63 -0.60 10.04 11.71
N LEU A 64 0.66 9.73 11.40
CA LEU A 64 1.80 10.30 12.12
C LEU A 64 1.88 11.82 12.01
N SER A 65 1.61 12.38 10.82
CA SER A 65 1.59 13.84 10.61
C SER A 65 0.45 14.55 11.36
N ALA A 66 -0.66 13.86 11.65
CA ALA A 66 -1.76 14.41 12.45
C ALA A 66 -1.40 14.49 13.94
N VAL A 67 -0.54 13.60 14.42
CA VAL A 67 0.00 13.60 15.79
C VAL A 67 1.16 14.60 15.92
N LEU A 68 2.08 14.61 14.95
CA LEU A 68 3.27 15.47 14.93
C LEU A 68 3.01 16.76 14.13
N ARG A 69 2.16 17.64 14.66
CA ARG A 69 1.73 18.88 13.99
C ARG A 69 2.86 19.85 13.62
N ASP A 70 3.99 19.76 14.31
CA ASP A 70 5.15 20.64 14.12
C ASP A 70 6.08 20.19 12.99
N ILE A 71 5.87 18.98 12.46
CA ILE A 71 6.71 18.38 11.42
C ILE A 71 5.94 18.34 10.10
N LYS A 72 6.53 18.91 9.05
CA LYS A 72 5.98 18.85 7.70
C LYS A 72 5.91 17.40 7.22
N THR A 73 4.79 17.00 6.62
CA THR A 73 4.57 15.65 6.06
C THR A 73 5.68 15.23 5.09
N GLY A 74 6.21 16.17 4.30
CA GLY A 74 7.34 15.91 3.39
C GLY A 74 8.65 15.50 4.08
N THR A 75 8.88 15.94 5.32
CA THR A 75 10.03 15.50 6.13
C THR A 75 9.84 14.06 6.59
N ILE A 76 8.62 13.69 6.98
CA ILE A 76 8.27 12.33 7.38
C ILE A 76 8.43 11.39 6.18
N PHE A 77 7.89 11.76 5.01
CA PHE A 77 8.05 10.98 3.78
C PHE A 77 9.52 10.77 3.39
N LYS A 78 10.38 11.79 3.51
CA LYS A 78 11.82 11.64 3.30
C LYS A 78 12.47 10.67 4.30
N GLY A 79 11.98 10.63 5.54
CA GLY A 79 12.47 9.70 6.57
C GLY A 79 12.09 8.24 6.32
N VAL A 80 10.89 7.97 5.78
CA VAL A 80 10.48 6.60 5.43
C VAL A 80 10.94 6.13 4.05
N THR A 81 11.39 7.01 3.16
CA THR A 81 11.82 6.63 1.80
C THR A 81 12.87 5.50 1.76
N PRO A 82 13.92 5.49 2.61
CA PRO A 82 14.96 4.46 2.58
C PRO A 82 14.51 3.05 2.95
N PHE A 83 13.30 2.88 3.50
CA PHE A 83 12.79 1.58 3.92
C PHE A 83 12.07 0.82 2.80
N TRP A 84 11.74 1.51 1.70
CA TRP A 84 11.03 0.91 0.57
C TRP A 84 11.65 1.23 -0.80
N MET A 85 12.59 2.19 -0.89
CA MET A 85 13.52 2.37 -2.01
C MET A 85 14.83 1.65 -1.74
#